data_AF-A0A9X1VPI2-F1
#
_entry.id   AF-A0A9X1VPI2-F1
#
_cell.length_a   1.000
_cell.length_b   1.000
_cell.length_c   1.000
_cell.angle_alpha   90.00
_cell.angle_beta   90.00
_cell.angle_gamma   90.00
#
_symmetry.space_group_name_H-M   'P 1'
#
loop_
_entity.id
_entity.type
_entity.pdbx_description
1 polymer ?
#
loop_
_entity_poly.entity_id
_entity_poly.type
_entity_poly.pdbx_seq_one_letter_code
_entity_poly.pdbx_strand_id
1 'polypeptide(L)'
;MKIRVQKRVAIYLEFLAEQLSQTIPKPIHPAVLKQLTRDELIQMVCWLFPKKFTKERLAHKSDEWLSTMIGNDVNILSYMIEQINSSITNILDYSQSEVTDFFQKSQNEIHYLASKPVEQWDPYDNANYHALRSKTNTTKKVYAIFTSDVLAEDVYAVTTKPSYFFDTKEEAEAEIDNIIKEQQFKREELTIHSLWQIQHNEY
;
A
#
# COMPACT_ATOMS: atom_id res chain seq x y z
N MET A 1 3.55 8.79 8.23
CA MET A 1 4.10 9.89 7.39
C MET A 1 3.01 10.45 6.46
N LYS A 2 2.99 11.77 6.16
CA LYS A 2 2.07 12.37 5.17
C LYS A 2 2.29 11.77 3.78
N ILE A 3 1.22 11.50 3.02
CA ILE A 3 1.27 10.91 1.66
C ILE A 3 2.16 11.75 0.75
N ARG A 4 2.03 13.08 0.79
CA ARG A 4 2.89 13.97 -0.02
C ARG A 4 4.39 13.84 0.31
N VAL A 5 4.74 13.51 1.55
CA VAL A 5 6.13 13.25 1.92
C VAL A 5 6.57 11.88 1.39
N GLN A 6 5.74 10.85 1.54
CA GLN A 6 5.99 9.51 1.00
C GLN A 6 6.22 9.55 -0.52
N LYS A 7 5.33 10.22 -1.27
CA LYS A 7 5.45 10.43 -2.72
C LYS A 7 6.77 11.12 -3.10
N ARG A 8 7.13 12.21 -2.41
CA ARG A 8 8.41 12.90 -2.68
C ARG A 8 9.62 12.01 -2.43
N VAL A 9 9.62 11.25 -1.34
CA VAL A 9 10.69 10.29 -1.04
C VAL A 9 10.75 9.23 -2.15
N ALA A 10 9.62 8.62 -2.52
CA ALA A 10 9.56 7.63 -3.60
C ALA A 10 10.16 8.17 -4.92
N ILE A 11 9.78 9.37 -5.35
CA ILE A 11 10.31 10.01 -6.56
C ILE A 11 11.83 10.17 -6.51
N TYR A 12 12.38 10.64 -5.39
CA TYR A 12 13.84 10.76 -5.26
C TYR A 12 14.55 9.40 -5.25
N LEU A 13 13.93 8.39 -4.63
CA LEU A 13 14.46 7.03 -4.63
C LEU A 13 14.41 6.41 -6.03
N GLU A 14 13.36 6.67 -6.82
CA GLU A 14 13.24 6.24 -8.21
C GLU A 14 14.35 6.84 -9.07
N PHE A 15 14.61 8.15 -8.96
CA PHE A 15 15.73 8.77 -9.64
C PHE A 15 17.08 8.16 -9.23
N LEU A 16 17.27 7.91 -7.92
CA LEU A 16 18.49 7.26 -7.44
C LEU A 16 18.64 5.83 -8.00
N ALA A 17 17.55 5.06 -8.04
CA ALA A 17 17.55 3.71 -8.60
C ALA A 17 17.90 3.72 -10.09
N GLU A 18 17.33 4.65 -10.85
CA GLU A 18 17.65 4.84 -12.26
C GLU A 18 19.15 5.12 -12.45
N GLN A 19 19.71 6.08 -11.69
CA GLN A 19 21.14 6.40 -11.77
C GLN A 19 22.02 5.21 -11.39
N LEU A 20 21.68 4.46 -10.34
CA LEU A 20 22.45 3.29 -9.93
C LEU A 20 22.38 2.16 -10.97
N SER A 21 21.23 1.98 -11.62
CA SER A 21 21.01 0.94 -12.65
C SER A 21 21.86 1.15 -13.91
N GLN A 22 22.28 2.39 -14.19
CA GLN A 22 23.16 2.73 -15.31
C GLN A 22 24.63 2.42 -15.03
N THR A 23 24.96 2.09 -13.79
CA THR A 23 26.32 1.70 -13.37
C THR A 23 26.46 0.19 -13.23
N ILE A 24 27.69 -0.31 -13.16
CA ILE A 24 27.93 -1.73 -12.88
C ILE A 24 27.30 -2.06 -11.51
N PRO A 25 26.37 -3.03 -11.43
CA PRO A 25 25.68 -3.34 -10.20
C PRO A 25 26.68 -3.71 -9.10
N LYS A 26 26.65 -2.94 -8.01
CA LYS A 26 27.46 -3.21 -6.82
C LYS A 26 26.76 -4.26 -5.97
N PRO A 27 27.50 -5.17 -5.32
CA PRO A 27 26.90 -6.07 -4.34
C PRO A 27 26.24 -5.27 -3.22
N ILE A 28 25.30 -5.90 -2.52
CA ILE A 28 24.59 -5.29 -1.40
C ILE A 28 25.57 -4.73 -0.38
N HIS A 29 25.40 -3.47 0.00
CA HIS A 29 26.28 -2.84 0.97
C HIS A 29 26.13 -3.51 2.36
N PRO A 30 27.22 -3.90 3.05
CA PRO A 30 27.13 -4.63 4.32
C PRO A 30 26.35 -3.90 5.42
N ALA A 31 26.37 -2.57 5.42
CA ALA A 31 25.58 -1.78 6.38
C ALA A 31 24.08 -1.87 6.12
N VAL A 32 23.66 -1.97 4.85
CA VAL A 32 22.24 -2.17 4.49
C VAL A 32 21.81 -3.56 4.92
N LEU A 33 22.61 -4.59 4.60
CA LEU A 33 22.29 -5.96 4.95
C LEU A 33 22.10 -6.17 6.46
N LYS A 34 22.88 -5.48 7.29
CA LYS A 34 22.75 -5.52 8.76
C LYS A 34 21.45 -4.92 9.30
N GLN A 35 20.74 -4.11 8.51
CA GLN A 35 19.46 -3.52 8.91
C GLN A 35 18.27 -4.37 8.45
N LEU A 36 18.50 -5.38 7.59
CA LEU A 36 17.44 -6.24 7.09
C LEU A 36 17.22 -7.43 8.00
N THR A 37 15.96 -7.66 8.34
CA THR A 37 15.50 -8.89 8.99
C THR A 37 15.43 -10.04 7.99
N ARG A 38 15.44 -11.26 8.51
CA ARG A 38 15.26 -12.47 7.70
C ARG A 38 13.92 -12.48 6.95
N ASP A 39 12.84 -11.99 7.57
CA ASP A 39 11.53 -11.94 6.91
C ASP A 39 11.55 -10.96 5.73
N GLU A 40 12.19 -9.79 5.87
CA GLU A 40 12.38 -8.85 4.76
C GLU A 40 13.19 -9.47 3.62
N LEU A 41 14.27 -10.20 3.92
CA LEU A 41 15.04 -10.92 2.89
C LEU A 41 14.18 -11.94 2.14
N ILE A 42 13.34 -12.70 2.84
CA ILE A 42 12.41 -13.67 2.23
C ILE A 42 11.37 -12.95 1.37
N GLN A 43 10.78 -11.86 1.87
CA GLN A 43 9.80 -11.07 1.14
C GLN A 43 10.37 -10.49 -0.15
N MET A 44 11.60 -9.93 -0.11
CA MET A 44 12.30 -9.42 -1.29
C MET A 44 12.52 -10.50 -2.35
N VAL A 45 12.96 -11.70 -1.96
CA VAL A 45 13.17 -12.81 -2.91
C VAL A 45 11.84 -13.26 -3.53
N CYS A 46 10.77 -13.34 -2.74
CA CYS A 46 9.42 -13.64 -3.25
C CYS A 46 8.95 -12.55 -4.23
N TRP A 47 9.22 -11.27 -3.93
CA TRP A 47 8.86 -10.16 -4.80
C TRP A 47 9.63 -10.16 -6.13
N LEU A 48 10.93 -10.44 -6.10
CA LEU A 48 11.76 -10.55 -7.32
C LEU A 48 11.37 -11.76 -8.18
N PHE A 49 10.92 -12.86 -7.56
CA PHE A 49 10.67 -14.13 -8.24
C PHE A 49 9.33 -14.78 -7.84
N PRO A 50 8.18 -14.11 -8.07
CA PRO A 50 6.89 -14.49 -7.51
C PRO A 50 6.37 -15.84 -8.01
N LYS A 51 6.83 -16.29 -9.19
CA LYS A 51 6.44 -17.59 -9.76
C LYS A 51 7.35 -18.75 -9.32
N LYS A 52 8.48 -18.47 -8.67
CA LYS A 52 9.50 -19.48 -8.34
C LYS A 52 9.50 -19.84 -6.87
N PHE A 53 9.27 -18.87 -5.99
CA PHE A 53 9.41 -19.04 -4.55
C PHE A 53 8.14 -18.66 -3.79
N THR A 54 7.95 -19.34 -2.66
CA THR A 54 6.97 -19.00 -1.62
C THR A 54 7.70 -18.87 -0.29
N LYS A 55 7.09 -18.24 0.71
CA LYS A 55 7.72 -18.04 2.02
C LYS A 55 8.15 -19.37 2.65
N GLU A 56 7.31 -20.40 2.54
CA GLU A 56 7.55 -21.74 3.10
C GLU A 56 8.76 -22.41 2.44
N ARG A 57 8.92 -22.26 1.12
CA ARG A 57 10.06 -22.81 0.37
C ARG A 57 11.38 -22.13 0.73
N LEU A 58 11.32 -20.88 1.17
CA LEU A 58 12.48 -20.09 1.55
C LEU A 58 12.84 -20.20 3.04
N ALA A 59 11.94 -20.73 3.87
CA ALA A 59 12.10 -20.80 5.32
C ALA A 59 13.40 -21.48 5.78
N HIS A 60 13.93 -22.42 5.00
CA HIS A 60 15.16 -23.17 5.31
C HIS A 60 16.42 -22.65 4.59
N LYS A 61 16.33 -21.58 3.80
CA LYS A 61 17.50 -21.00 3.10
C LYS A 61 18.32 -20.13 4.05
N SER A 62 19.64 -20.07 3.87
CA SER A 62 20.48 -19.19 4.70
C SER A 62 20.34 -17.72 4.27
N ASP A 63 20.68 -16.79 5.16
CA ASP A 63 20.62 -15.36 4.85
C ASP A 63 21.62 -14.97 3.75
N GLU A 64 22.77 -15.66 3.66
CA GLU A 64 23.72 -15.47 2.57
C GLU A 64 23.13 -15.90 1.22
N TRP A 65 22.38 -17.00 1.20
CA TRP A 65 21.70 -17.46 -0.01
C TRP A 65 20.62 -16.47 -0.42
N LEU A 66 19.81 -15.98 0.53
CA LEU A 66 18.77 -14.98 0.25
C LEU A 66 19.40 -13.68 -0.28
N SER A 67 20.47 -13.21 0.35
CA SER A 67 21.23 -12.03 -0.09
C SER A 67 21.80 -12.20 -1.50
N THR A 68 22.31 -13.40 -1.82
CA THR A 68 22.81 -13.72 -3.16
C THR A 68 21.70 -13.67 -4.20
N MET A 69 20.49 -14.14 -3.86
CA MET A 69 19.33 -14.08 -4.74
C MET A 69 18.82 -12.66 -4.96
N ILE A 70 18.90 -11.80 -3.94
CA ILE A 70 18.59 -10.37 -4.05
C ILE A 70 19.64 -9.67 -4.93
N GLY A 71 20.91 -10.03 -4.78
CA GLY A 71 22.00 -9.65 -5.68
C GLY A 71 22.65 -8.30 -5.36
N ASN A 72 21.91 -7.19 -5.48
CA ASN A 72 22.48 -5.84 -5.39
C ASN A 72 21.57 -4.83 -4.68
N ASP A 73 22.13 -3.67 -4.33
CA ASP A 73 21.41 -2.58 -3.66
C ASP A 73 20.28 -1.99 -4.51
N VAL A 74 20.36 -2.08 -5.85
CA VAL A 74 19.28 -1.57 -6.72
C VAL A 74 18.00 -2.37 -6.50
N ASN A 75 18.09 -3.70 -6.37
CA ASN A 75 16.92 -4.54 -6.10
C ASN A 75 16.30 -4.27 -4.72
N ILE A 76 17.13 -3.97 -3.71
CA ILE A 76 16.65 -3.53 -2.38
C ILE A 76 15.91 -2.21 -2.51
N LEU A 77 16.51 -1.24 -3.20
CA LEU A 77 15.93 0.08 -3.39
C LEU A 77 14.60 0.01 -4.16
N SER A 78 14.53 -0.79 -5.22
CA SER A 78 13.28 -1.04 -5.97
C SER A 78 12.21 -1.67 -5.09
N TYR A 79 12.56 -2.63 -4.23
CA TYR A 79 11.62 -3.19 -3.28
C TYR A 79 11.11 -2.15 -2.28
N MET A 80 11.99 -1.29 -1.75
CA MET A 80 11.59 -0.22 -0.82
C MET A 80 10.64 0.79 -1.48
N ILE A 81 10.90 1.16 -2.74
CA ILE A 81 10.00 2.02 -3.53
C ILE A 81 8.63 1.34 -3.66
N GLU A 82 8.59 0.05 -3.98
CA GLU A 82 7.35 -0.71 -4.05
C GLU A 82 6.61 -0.72 -2.71
N GLN A 83 7.30 -0.94 -1.59
CA GLN A 83 6.69 -0.90 -0.26
C GLN A 83 6.09 0.48 0.05
N ILE A 84 6.78 1.57 -0.29
CA ILE A 84 6.25 2.93 -0.12
C ILE A 84 4.99 3.12 -0.98
N ASN A 85 5.04 2.75 -2.26
CA ASN A 85 3.92 2.90 -3.19
C ASN A 85 2.71 2.05 -2.80
N SER A 86 2.95 0.79 -2.43
CA SER A 86 1.94 -0.11 -1.86
C SER A 86 1.35 0.48 -0.58
N SER A 87 2.15 1.06 0.31
CA SER A 87 1.64 1.69 1.53
C SER A 87 0.72 2.88 1.21
N ILE A 88 1.05 3.72 0.21
CA ILE A 88 0.24 4.87 -0.23
C ILE A 88 -1.15 4.41 -0.73
N THR A 89 -1.22 3.25 -1.37
CA THR A 89 -2.43 2.73 -2.02
C THR A 89 -3.15 1.66 -1.18
N ASN A 90 -2.65 1.36 0.03
CA ASN A 90 -3.21 0.36 0.92
C ASN A 90 -4.52 0.83 1.56
N ILE A 91 -5.62 0.67 0.83
CA ILE A 91 -6.98 0.97 1.29
C ILE A 91 -7.64 -0.26 1.91
N LEU A 92 -8.67 -0.02 2.72
CA LEU A 92 -9.51 -1.10 3.24
C LEU A 92 -10.05 -1.96 2.10
N ASP A 93 -9.80 -3.26 2.22
CA ASP A 93 -10.52 -4.29 1.49
C ASP A 93 -11.63 -4.78 2.42
N TYR A 94 -12.89 -4.66 2.01
CA TYR A 94 -14.03 -5.16 2.79
C TYR A 94 -14.21 -6.68 2.57
N SER A 95 -13.12 -7.41 2.36
CA SER A 95 -13.16 -8.86 2.28
C SER A 95 -13.39 -9.45 3.66
N GLN A 96 -14.09 -10.58 3.71
CA GLN A 96 -14.33 -11.30 4.97
C GLN A 96 -13.02 -11.66 5.68
N SER A 97 -11.96 -11.97 4.94
CA SER A 97 -10.63 -12.24 5.49
C SER A 97 -10.05 -11.03 6.21
N GLU A 98 -10.14 -9.84 5.63
CA GLU A 98 -9.61 -8.60 6.20
C GLU A 98 -10.32 -8.23 7.51
N VAL A 99 -11.65 -8.37 7.51
CA VAL A 99 -12.49 -8.16 8.69
C VAL A 99 -12.17 -9.18 9.78
N THR A 100 -12.01 -10.45 9.42
CA THR A 100 -11.65 -11.52 10.37
C THR A 100 -10.29 -11.24 11.03
N ASP A 101 -9.29 -10.91 10.22
CA ASP A 101 -7.94 -10.57 10.70
C ASP A 101 -7.95 -9.38 11.66
N PHE A 102 -8.78 -8.37 11.39
CA PHE A 102 -8.93 -7.22 12.27
C PHE A 102 -9.46 -7.61 13.65
N PHE A 103 -10.55 -8.36 13.70
CA PHE A 103 -11.18 -8.74 14.96
C PHE A 103 -10.29 -9.69 15.78
N GLN A 104 -9.52 -10.57 15.12
CA GLN A 104 -8.51 -11.40 15.80
C GLN A 104 -7.36 -10.56 16.37
N LYS A 105 -6.77 -9.67 15.58
CA LYS A 105 -5.64 -8.83 16.02
C LYS A 105 -6.04 -7.85 17.12
N SER A 106 -7.28 -7.36 17.09
CA SER A 106 -7.82 -6.45 18.11
C SER A 106 -8.40 -7.16 19.33
N GLN A 107 -8.37 -8.50 19.38
CA GLN A 107 -8.96 -9.32 20.45
C GLN A 107 -10.43 -8.98 20.70
N ASN A 108 -11.17 -8.73 19.62
CA ASN A 108 -12.57 -8.29 19.65
C ASN A 108 -13.47 -9.24 18.84
N GLU A 109 -13.16 -10.53 18.84
CA GLU A 109 -13.88 -11.58 18.09
C GLU A 109 -15.33 -11.77 18.55
N ILE A 110 -15.68 -11.27 19.74
CA ILE A 110 -17.06 -11.30 20.28
C ILE A 110 -17.98 -10.24 19.66
N HIS A 111 -17.43 -9.28 18.91
CA HIS A 111 -18.22 -8.22 18.30
C HIS A 111 -19.17 -8.81 17.24
N TYR A 112 -20.40 -8.30 17.14
CA TYR A 112 -21.39 -8.85 16.21
C TYR A 112 -20.94 -8.81 14.74
N LEU A 113 -20.18 -7.77 14.36
CA LEU A 113 -19.57 -7.68 13.02
C LEU A 113 -18.50 -8.74 12.74
N ALA A 114 -17.88 -9.34 13.76
CA ALA A 114 -16.88 -10.39 13.56
C ALA A 114 -17.50 -11.70 13.04
N SER A 115 -18.80 -11.90 13.32
CA SER A 115 -19.55 -13.11 12.92
C SER A 115 -20.54 -12.85 11.78
N LYS A 116 -20.86 -11.59 11.50
CA LYS A 116 -21.77 -11.20 10.41
C LYS A 116 -21.02 -11.17 9.07
N PRO A 117 -21.45 -11.93 8.04
CA PRO A 117 -20.84 -11.87 6.71
C PRO A 117 -20.81 -10.45 6.14
N VAL A 118 -19.68 -10.02 5.59
CA VAL A 118 -19.52 -8.64 5.08
C VAL A 118 -20.53 -8.30 3.99
N GLU A 119 -20.91 -9.28 3.16
CA GLU A 119 -21.95 -9.15 2.12
C GLU A 119 -23.33 -8.75 2.67
N GLN A 120 -23.56 -8.93 3.98
CA GLN A 120 -24.81 -8.61 4.65
C GLN A 120 -24.74 -7.30 5.45
N TRP A 121 -23.62 -6.58 5.38
CA TRP A 121 -23.43 -5.35 6.12
C TRP A 121 -24.29 -4.24 5.52
N ASP A 122 -25.03 -3.58 6.39
CA ASP A 122 -25.78 -2.38 6.03
C ASP A 122 -24.91 -1.11 6.25
N PRO A 123 -25.41 0.09 5.91
CA PRO A 123 -24.67 1.32 6.15
C PRO A 123 -24.30 1.56 7.63
N TYR A 124 -25.08 1.05 8.57
CA TYR A 124 -24.81 1.19 10.01
C TYR A 124 -23.66 0.27 10.45
N ASP A 125 -23.60 -0.94 9.94
CA ASP A 125 -22.51 -1.88 10.16
C ASP A 125 -21.18 -1.34 9.64
N ASN A 126 -21.19 -0.80 8.42
CA ASN A 126 -20.02 -0.15 7.83
C ASN A 126 -19.55 1.01 8.71
N ALA A 127 -20.46 1.87 9.16
CA ALA A 127 -20.12 2.98 10.06
C ALA A 127 -19.53 2.49 11.39
N ASN A 128 -20.06 1.42 11.97
CA ASN A 128 -19.53 0.82 13.20
C ASN A 128 -18.15 0.21 13.00
N TYR A 129 -17.92 -0.51 11.90
CA TYR A 129 -16.61 -1.06 11.58
C TYR A 129 -15.56 0.06 11.46
N HIS A 130 -15.90 1.16 10.80
CA HIS A 130 -15.03 2.33 10.73
C HIS A 130 -14.73 2.95 12.09
N ALA A 131 -15.74 3.08 12.95
CA ALA A 131 -15.56 3.62 14.29
C ALA A 131 -14.60 2.74 15.13
N LEU A 132 -14.68 1.42 14.99
CA LEU A 132 -13.76 0.49 15.64
C LEU A 132 -12.32 0.64 15.11
N ARG A 133 -12.14 0.71 13.79
CA ARG A 133 -10.81 0.89 13.17
C ARG A 133 -10.16 2.23 13.47
N SER A 134 -10.95 3.28 13.54
CA SER A 134 -10.44 4.60 13.91
C SER A 134 -9.93 4.60 15.36
N LYS A 135 -10.56 3.85 16.27
CA LYS A 135 -10.12 3.74 17.67
C LYS A 135 -8.81 2.98 17.82
N THR A 136 -8.53 2.04 16.93
CA THR A 136 -7.26 1.30 16.92
C THR A 136 -6.13 2.06 16.21
N ASN A 137 -6.36 3.29 15.72
CA ASN A 137 -5.42 4.07 14.90
C ASN A 137 -4.89 3.30 13.67
N THR A 138 -5.63 2.30 13.20
CA THR A 138 -5.21 1.44 12.08
C THR A 138 -5.62 2.01 10.73
N THR A 139 -6.36 3.12 10.70
CA THR A 139 -6.83 3.73 9.46
C THR A 139 -6.81 5.25 9.51
N LYS A 140 -6.52 5.90 8.39
CA LYS A 140 -6.77 7.34 8.20
C LYS A 140 -7.64 7.59 6.97
N LYS A 141 -8.39 8.70 7.02
CA LYS A 141 -9.12 9.21 5.86
C LYS A 141 -8.13 9.83 4.88
N VAL A 142 -8.30 9.52 3.60
CA VAL A 142 -7.53 10.04 2.48
C VAL A 142 -8.46 10.41 1.34
N TYR A 143 -7.97 11.17 0.37
CA TYR A 143 -8.73 11.57 -0.81
C TYR A 143 -8.07 10.98 -2.05
N ALA A 144 -8.88 10.46 -2.96
CA ALA A 144 -8.39 9.94 -4.23
C ALA A 144 -9.21 10.45 -5.41
N ILE A 145 -8.53 10.57 -6.55
CA ILE A 145 -9.12 11.02 -7.81
C ILE A 145 -9.60 9.79 -8.58
N PHE A 146 -10.86 9.81 -8.98
CA PHE A 146 -11.52 8.78 -9.78
C PHE A 146 -12.06 9.38 -11.06
N THR A 147 -12.44 8.51 -12.01
CA THR A 147 -13.28 8.90 -13.13
C THR A 147 -14.70 9.21 -12.65
N SER A 148 -15.40 10.11 -13.35
CA SER A 148 -16.70 10.65 -12.89
C SER A 148 -17.85 9.63 -12.87
N ASP A 149 -17.68 8.47 -13.50
CA ASP A 149 -18.60 7.34 -13.46
C ASP A 149 -18.55 6.56 -12.13
N VAL A 150 -17.50 6.74 -11.32
CA VAL A 150 -17.39 6.08 -10.01
C VAL A 150 -18.27 6.79 -9.00
N LEU A 151 -19.29 6.08 -8.50
CA LEU A 151 -20.14 6.56 -7.41
C LEU A 151 -19.42 6.45 -6.07
N ALA A 152 -19.82 7.29 -5.10
CA ALA A 152 -19.22 7.32 -3.77
C ALA A 152 -19.37 5.99 -3.00
N GLU A 153 -20.42 5.22 -3.30
CA GLU A 153 -20.68 3.89 -2.74
C GLU A 153 -19.83 2.78 -3.37
N ASP A 154 -19.36 2.99 -4.60
CA ASP A 154 -18.61 1.99 -5.37
C ASP A 154 -17.09 2.13 -5.23
N VAL A 155 -16.61 3.10 -4.45
CA VAL A 155 -15.18 3.47 -4.36
C VAL A 155 -14.26 2.33 -3.92
N TYR A 156 -14.80 1.30 -3.28
CA TYR A 156 -14.08 0.07 -2.88
C TYR A 156 -14.36 -1.13 -3.79
N ALA A 157 -15.35 -1.05 -4.67
CA ALA A 157 -15.73 -2.10 -5.60
C ALA A 157 -15.11 -1.95 -7.00
N VAL A 158 -14.41 -0.83 -7.26
CA VAL A 158 -13.76 -0.59 -8.54
C VAL A 158 -12.62 -1.57 -8.81
N THR A 159 -12.56 -2.09 -10.05
CA THR A 159 -11.46 -2.95 -10.50
C THR A 159 -10.16 -2.18 -10.76
N THR A 160 -10.28 -0.88 -11.04
CA THR A 160 -9.15 0.02 -11.27
C THR A 160 -8.98 0.92 -10.06
N LYS A 161 -7.98 0.63 -9.23
CA LYS A 161 -7.67 1.46 -8.07
C LYS A 161 -7.16 2.84 -8.51
N PRO A 162 -7.54 3.92 -7.82
CA PRO A 162 -7.07 5.26 -8.18
C PRO A 162 -5.55 5.35 -7.97
N SER A 163 -4.84 5.94 -8.92
CA SER A 163 -3.37 6.11 -8.82
C SER A 163 -2.97 7.31 -7.93
N TYR A 164 -3.91 8.20 -7.64
CA TYR A 164 -3.64 9.48 -6.98
C TYR A 164 -4.31 9.56 -5.61
N PHE A 165 -3.50 9.43 -4.55
CA PHE A 165 -3.93 9.60 -3.15
C PHE A 165 -3.37 10.88 -2.52
N PHE A 166 -4.15 11.51 -1.62
CA PHE A 166 -3.84 12.78 -0.96
C PHE A 166 -4.30 12.78 0.50
N ASP A 167 -3.61 13.56 1.36
CA ASP A 167 -4.02 13.69 2.76
C ASP A 167 -5.21 14.66 2.91
N THR A 168 -5.37 15.62 1.99
CA THR A 168 -6.49 16.58 2.01
C THR A 168 -7.21 16.69 0.66
N LYS A 169 -8.45 17.20 0.69
CA LYS A 169 -9.26 17.38 -0.52
C LYS A 169 -8.67 18.48 -1.41
N GLU A 170 -8.14 19.54 -0.81
CA GLU A 170 -7.53 20.67 -1.51
C GLU A 170 -6.29 20.24 -2.30
N GLU A 171 -5.49 19.31 -1.74
CA GLU A 171 -4.37 18.70 -2.47
C GLU A 171 -4.84 17.91 -3.70
N ALA A 172 -5.95 17.17 -3.57
CA ALA A 172 -6.54 16.42 -4.69
C ALA A 172 -7.14 17.36 -5.75
N GLU A 173 -7.81 18.43 -5.33
CA GLU A 173 -8.37 19.44 -6.25
C GLU A 173 -7.28 20.14 -7.06
N ALA A 174 -6.16 20.48 -6.42
CA ALA A 174 -5.01 21.07 -7.08
C ALA A 174 -4.36 20.12 -8.09
N GLU A 175 -4.34 18.80 -7.80
CA GLU A 175 -3.80 17.82 -8.75
C GLU A 175 -4.70 17.66 -9.98
N ILE A 176 -6.03 17.69 -9.83
CA ILE A 176 -6.92 17.64 -10.99
C ILE A 176 -6.59 18.77 -11.97
N ASP A 177 -6.29 19.97 -11.48
CA ASP A 177 -5.90 21.09 -12.33
C ASP A 177 -4.57 20.85 -13.07
N ASN A 178 -3.64 20.09 -12.48
CA ASN A 178 -2.41 19.66 -13.15
C ASN A 178 -2.70 18.62 -14.23
N ILE A 179 -3.51 17.59 -13.92
CA ILE A 179 -3.91 16.53 -14.87
C ILE A 179 -4.59 17.13 -16.11
N ILE A 180 -5.44 18.14 -15.90
CA ILE A 180 -6.12 18.87 -17.00
C ILE A 180 -5.11 19.66 -17.83
N LYS A 181 -4.12 20.34 -17.20
CA LYS A 181 -3.07 21.07 -17.92
C LYS A 181 -2.21 20.16 -18.79
N GLU A 182 -1.96 18.94 -18.32
CA GLU A 182 -1.26 17.89 -19.08
C GLU A 182 -2.12 17.26 -20.19
N GLN A 183 -3.37 17.73 -20.36
CA GLN A 183 -4.34 17.29 -21.38
C GLN A 183 -4.68 15.79 -21.32
N GLN A 184 -4.53 15.16 -20.15
CA GLN A 184 -4.86 13.74 -20.00
C GLN A 184 -6.37 13.52 -19.83
N PHE A 185 -7.09 14.48 -19.21
CA PHE A 185 -8.53 14.40 -18.92
C PHE A 185 -9.21 15.77 -18.93
N LYS A 186 -10.54 15.80 -19.08
CA LYS A 186 -11.38 16.97 -18.82
C LYS A 186 -11.82 17.00 -17.35
N ARG A 187 -12.15 18.19 -16.84
CA ARG A 187 -12.61 18.35 -15.43
C ARG A 187 -13.83 17.50 -15.11
N GLU A 188 -14.77 17.41 -16.03
CA GLU A 188 -16.04 16.69 -15.90
C GLU A 188 -15.86 15.16 -15.87
N GLU A 189 -14.70 14.68 -16.32
CA GLU A 189 -14.35 13.26 -16.37
C GLU A 189 -13.75 12.78 -15.05
N LEU A 190 -13.54 13.68 -14.08
CA LEU A 190 -12.87 13.39 -12.81
C LEU A 190 -13.71 13.80 -11.60
N THR A 191 -13.66 12.97 -10.56
CA THR A 191 -14.30 13.22 -9.27
C THR A 191 -13.35 12.87 -8.12
N ILE A 192 -13.60 13.44 -6.93
CA ILE A 192 -12.81 13.17 -5.73
C ILE A 192 -13.70 12.47 -4.72
N HIS A 193 -13.27 11.28 -4.31
CA HIS A 193 -13.90 10.56 -3.22
C HIS A 193 -12.93 10.37 -2.05
N SER A 194 -13.49 10.18 -0.86
CA SER A 194 -12.68 9.87 0.31
C SER A 194 -12.65 8.37 0.58
N LEU A 195 -11.47 7.88 0.92
CA LEU A 195 -11.22 6.48 1.25
C LEU A 195 -10.62 6.37 2.64
N TRP A 196 -10.66 5.16 3.20
CA TRP A 196 -9.92 4.80 4.40
C TRP A 196 -8.68 4.00 4.01
N GLN A 197 -7.52 4.62 4.24
CA GLN A 197 -6.21 3.99 4.07
C GLN A 197 -5.81 3.29 5.36
N ILE A 198 -5.34 2.06 5.27
CA ILE A 198 -4.77 1.30 6.38
C ILE A 198 -3.41 1.91 6.73
N GLN A 199 -3.17 2.17 8.01
CA GLN A 199 -1.86 2.47 8.54
C GLN A 199 -1.25 1.18 9.08
N HIS A 200 -0.14 0.73 8.50
CA HIS A 200 0.68 -0.28 9.16
C HIS A 200 1.26 0.35 10.43
N ASN A 201 0.74 -0.06 11.58
CA ASN A 201 1.49 0.01 12.82
C ASN A 201 2.42 -1.20 12.82
N GLU A 202 3.70 -0.95 12.52
CA GLU A 202 4.75 -1.88 12.94
C GLU A 202 4.75 -1.88 14.47
N TYR A 203 4.52 -3.06 15.05
CA TYR A 203 4.87 -3.36 16.43
C TYR A 203 6.22 -4.06 16.44
#